data_AF-A0A1F5HJY9-F1
#
_entry.id   AF-A0A1F5HJY9-F1
#
_cell.length_a   1.000
_cell.length_b   1.000
_cell.length_c   1.000
_cell.angle_alpha   90.00
_cell.angle_beta   90.00
_cell.angle_gamma   90.00
#
_symmetry.space_group_name_H-M   'P 1'
#
loop_
_entity.id
_entity.type
_entity.pdbx_description
1 polymer ?
#
loop_
_entity_poly.entity_id
_entity_poly.type
_entity_poly.pdbx_seq_one_letter_code
_entity_poly.pdbx_strand_id
1 'polypeptide(L)'
;MRDNGWLEKQLQYLLKKNFADVVISNPLEIKFGREAKYRFGSIRLVKPRKLRGFRVFRKLRDLRDEKPQRSIITITSLFAKESVPVEVVHYTIAHELCHYAHGFSSANRRLFKYPHHGGIVNKELTRRGAHHLISAFKKWLKIYRAQILSGRISV
;
A
#
# COMPACT_ATOMS: atom_id res chain seq x y z
N MET A 1 -14.93 14.42 -4.44
CA MET A 1 -13.72 13.99 -3.70
C MET A 1 -13.80 12.49 -3.51
N ARG A 2 -12.72 11.75 -3.75
CA ARG A 2 -12.69 10.29 -3.60
C ARG A 2 -12.71 9.91 -2.12
N ASP A 3 -13.34 8.79 -1.79
CA ASP A 3 -13.45 8.27 -0.43
C ASP A 3 -12.77 6.89 -0.27
N ASN A 4 -12.85 6.30 0.92
CA ASN A 4 -12.28 4.98 1.19
C ASN A 4 -12.98 3.88 0.38
N GLY A 5 -14.29 4.01 0.10
CA GLY A 5 -15.02 3.05 -0.75
C GLY A 5 -14.51 3.06 -2.19
N TRP A 6 -14.15 4.24 -2.72
CA TRP A 6 -13.49 4.37 -4.01
C TRP A 6 -12.10 3.71 -4.01
N LEU A 7 -11.29 3.91 -2.96
CA LEU A 7 -9.98 3.26 -2.83
C LEU A 7 -10.09 1.74 -2.78
N GLU A 8 -11.07 1.22 -2.05
CA GLU A 8 -11.32 -0.22 -1.97
C GLU A 8 -11.67 -0.80 -3.34
N LYS A 9 -12.53 -0.12 -4.11
CA LYS A 9 -12.81 -0.49 -5.51
C LYS A 9 -11.55 -0.48 -6.37
N GLN A 10 -10.64 0.49 -6.20
CA GLN A 10 -9.37 0.52 -6.95
C GLN A 10 -8.42 -0.62 -6.55
N LEU A 11 -8.35 -0.94 -5.25
CA LEU A 11 -7.57 -2.08 -4.77
C LEU A 11 -8.08 -3.38 -5.40
N GLN A 12 -9.40 -3.63 -5.36
CA GLN A 12 -10.00 -4.83 -5.95
C GLN A 12 -9.76 -4.91 -7.47
N TYR A 13 -9.88 -3.78 -8.17
CA TYR A 13 -9.57 -3.69 -9.60
C TYR A 13 -8.13 -4.11 -9.89
N LEU A 14 -7.15 -3.56 -9.17
CA LEU A 14 -5.73 -3.87 -9.40
C LEU A 14 -5.37 -5.29 -8.98
N LEU A 15 -5.95 -5.80 -7.89
CA LEU A 15 -5.80 -7.20 -7.51
C LEU A 15 -6.26 -8.12 -8.64
N LYS A 16 -7.49 -7.92 -9.15
CA LYS A 16 -8.03 -8.73 -10.25
C LYS A 16 -7.24 -8.58 -11.56
N LYS A 17 -6.77 -7.38 -11.88
CA LYS A 17 -6.14 -7.08 -13.18
C LYS A 17 -4.65 -7.44 -13.24
N ASN A 18 -3.89 -7.14 -12.19
CA ASN A 18 -2.42 -7.16 -12.21
C ASN A 18 -1.81 -8.09 -11.17
N PHE A 19 -2.58 -8.51 -10.15
CA PHE A 19 -2.10 -9.31 -9.03
C PHE A 19 -2.99 -10.52 -8.73
N ALA A 20 -3.66 -11.07 -9.76
CA ALA A 20 -4.59 -12.19 -9.60
C ALA A 20 -3.89 -13.47 -9.12
N ASP A 21 -2.59 -13.59 -9.38
CA ASP A 21 -1.70 -14.66 -8.94
C ASP A 21 -1.23 -14.51 -7.48
N VAL A 22 -1.41 -13.35 -6.86
CA VAL A 22 -0.88 -13.09 -5.52
C VAL A 22 -1.77 -13.72 -4.45
N VAL A 23 -1.18 -14.61 -3.66
CA VAL A 23 -1.85 -15.22 -2.50
C VAL A 23 -2.02 -14.17 -1.39
N ILE A 24 -3.27 -13.87 -1.07
CA ILE A 24 -3.65 -12.99 0.05
C ILE A 24 -3.75 -13.85 1.32
N SER A 25 -2.63 -13.97 2.04
CA SER A 25 -2.54 -14.83 3.25
C SER A 25 -3.14 -14.21 4.50
N ASN A 26 -3.43 -12.92 4.46
CA ASN A 26 -3.97 -12.18 5.59
C ASN A 26 -4.88 -11.04 5.09
N PRO A 27 -5.87 -10.58 5.87
CA PRO A 27 -6.71 -9.45 5.47
C PRO A 27 -5.86 -8.26 5.00
N LEU A 28 -6.17 -7.76 3.80
CA LEU A 28 -5.51 -6.64 3.17
C LEU A 28 -6.52 -5.49 3.03
N GLU A 29 -6.29 -4.42 3.80
CA GLU A 29 -7.14 -3.24 3.83
C GLU A 29 -6.44 -2.05 3.16
N ILE A 30 -7.23 -1.12 2.63
CA ILE A 30 -6.74 0.16 2.09
C ILE A 30 -7.54 1.33 2.66
N LYS A 31 -6.86 2.45 2.92
CA LYS A 31 -7.52 3.69 3.34
C LYS A 31 -6.71 4.94 3.02
N PHE A 32 -7.38 6.08 3.03
CA PHE A 32 -6.70 7.37 3.12
C PHE A 32 -6.11 7.57 4.52
N GLY A 33 -4.90 8.14 4.56
CA GLY A 33 -4.22 8.61 5.76
C GLY A 33 -4.23 10.14 5.83
N ARG A 34 -3.26 10.72 6.55
CA ARG A 34 -3.04 12.17 6.57
C ARG A 34 -2.50 12.66 5.22
N GLU A 35 -2.70 13.94 4.94
CA GLU A 35 -2.07 14.56 3.78
C GLU A 35 -0.56 14.56 3.98
N ALA A 36 0.18 14.21 2.92
CA ALA A 36 1.62 14.05 2.99
C ALA A 36 2.26 14.55 1.71
N LYS A 37 3.25 15.43 1.86
CA LYS A 37 3.87 16.13 0.74
C LYS A 37 4.67 15.23 -0.19
N TYR A 38 5.39 14.24 0.36
CA TYR A 38 6.35 13.41 -0.40
C TYR A 38 6.16 11.90 -0.25
N ARG A 39 5.40 11.45 0.75
CA ARG A 39 5.12 10.02 0.99
C ARG A 39 3.69 9.71 0.58
N PHE A 40 3.53 9.21 -0.64
CA PHE A 40 2.20 9.03 -1.23
C PHE A 40 1.50 7.73 -0.81
N GLY A 41 2.27 6.71 -0.43
CA GLY A 41 1.78 5.40 -0.02
C GLY A 41 2.65 4.80 1.09
N SER A 42 2.09 3.81 1.78
CA SER A 42 2.81 2.91 2.67
C SER A 42 1.98 1.66 2.96
N ILE A 43 2.64 0.55 3.25
CA ILE A 43 2.01 -0.67 3.75
C ILE A 43 2.63 -1.11 5.07
N ARG A 44 1.78 -1.54 6.01
CA ARG A 44 2.23 -2.08 7.31
C ARG A 44 1.45 -3.33 7.71
N LEU A 45 2.13 -4.24 8.41
CA LEU A 45 1.51 -5.40 9.06
C LEU A 45 1.13 -5.03 10.50
N VAL A 46 -0.16 -5.12 10.82
CA VAL A 46 -0.70 -4.92 12.16
C VAL A 46 -0.90 -6.29 12.81
N LYS A 47 -0.18 -6.53 13.91
CA LYS A 47 -0.33 -7.73 14.73
C LYS A 47 -1.41 -7.50 15.80
N PRO A 48 -2.19 -8.53 16.19
CA PRO A 48 -3.08 -8.41 17.33
C PRO A 48 -2.30 -8.00 18.58
N ARG A 49 -2.87 -7.08 19.37
CA ARG A 49 -2.30 -6.68 20.66
C ARG A 49 -2.36 -7.89 21.58
N LYS A 50 -1.22 -8.54 21.84
CA LYS A 50 -1.11 -9.44 23.00
C LYS A 50 -1.24 -8.57 24.24
N LEU A 51 -2.24 -8.85 25.09
CA LEU A 51 -2.34 -8.21 26.40
C LEU A 51 -1.00 -8.42 27.10
N ARG A 52 -0.29 -7.35 27.48
CA ARG A 52 0.91 -7.42 28.32
C ARG A 52 0.47 -7.73 29.77
N GLY A 53 -0.05 -8.93 29.99
CA GLY A 53 -0.41 -9.46 31.30
C GLY A 53 0.63 -10.47 31.78
N PHE A 54 0.99 -10.39 33.06
CA PHE A 54 1.93 -11.23 33.81
C PHE A 54 2.12 -12.66 33.25
N ARG A 55 3.37 -13.05 33.02
CA ARG A 55 3.82 -14.34 32.43
C ARG A 55 3.39 -15.62 33.18
N VAL A 56 2.67 -15.53 34.29
CA VAL A 56 2.51 -16.64 35.24
C VAL A 56 1.20 -17.44 35.04
N PHE A 57 0.12 -16.86 34.50
CA PHE A 57 -1.20 -17.54 34.41
C PHE A 57 -1.65 -17.95 33.00
N ARG A 58 -0.75 -17.97 32.01
CA ARG A 58 -1.12 -17.97 30.59
C ARG A 58 -1.45 -19.34 29.96
N LYS A 59 -1.82 -20.36 30.73
CA LYS A 59 -2.00 -21.72 30.18
C LYS A 59 -3.44 -22.14 29.84
N LEU A 60 -4.47 -21.32 30.13
CA LEU A 60 -5.87 -21.81 30.04
C LEU A 60 -6.88 -20.94 29.28
N ARG A 61 -6.53 -19.78 28.71
CA ARG A 61 -7.54 -18.85 28.15
C ARG A 61 -7.35 -18.31 26.72
N ASP A 62 -6.24 -18.58 26.03
CA ASP A 62 -5.89 -17.88 24.78
C ASP A 62 -6.35 -18.56 23.47
N LEU A 63 -7.30 -19.51 23.49
CA LEU A 63 -7.61 -20.32 22.31
C LEU A 63 -8.70 -19.78 21.35
N ARG A 64 -9.41 -18.69 21.65
CA ARG A 64 -10.63 -18.37 20.88
C ARG A 64 -10.81 -16.98 20.25
N ASP A 65 -9.92 -16.00 20.46
CA ASP A 65 -10.17 -14.64 19.93
C ASP A 65 -8.92 -13.85 19.48
N GLU A 66 -7.85 -14.52 19.03
CA GLU A 66 -6.75 -13.79 18.38
C GLU A 66 -7.17 -13.35 16.96
N LYS A 67 -7.54 -12.08 16.79
CA LYS A 67 -7.76 -11.47 15.47
C LYS A 67 -6.54 -11.74 14.58
N PRO A 68 -6.72 -12.16 13.30
CA PRO A 68 -5.60 -12.42 12.41
C PRO A 68 -4.76 -11.14 12.22
N GLN A 69 -3.48 -11.33 11.94
CA GLN A 69 -2.64 -10.21 11.49
C GLN A 69 -3.26 -9.62 10.23
N ARG A 70 -3.16 -8.30 10.05
CA ARG A 70 -3.73 -7.63 8.88
C ARG A 70 -2.75 -6.64 8.27
N SER A 71 -2.74 -6.55 6.96
CA SER A 71 -1.92 -5.60 6.22
C SER A 71 -2.77 -4.40 5.86
N ILE A 72 -2.25 -3.21 6.10
CA ILE A 72 -2.98 -1.96 5.83
C ILE A 72 -2.14 -1.13 4.87
N ILE A 73 -2.65 -0.92 3.67
CA ILE A 73 -2.18 0.07 2.71
C ILE A 73 -2.78 1.42 3.10
N THR A 74 -1.93 2.43 3.27
CA THR A 74 -2.34 3.80 3.56
C THR A 74 -1.88 4.70 2.42
N ILE A 75 -2.84 5.34 1.75
CA ILE A 75 -2.59 6.33 0.69
C ILE A 75 -2.75 7.73 1.28
N THR A 76 -1.94 8.69 0.85
CA THR A 76 -2.09 10.08 1.31
C THR A 76 -3.48 10.65 0.95
N SER A 77 -4.09 11.46 1.83
CA SER A 77 -5.36 12.12 1.52
C SER A 77 -5.25 13.14 0.38
N LEU A 78 -4.04 13.56 -0.01
CA LEU A 78 -3.81 14.39 -1.21
C LEU A 78 -4.48 13.75 -2.44
N PHE A 79 -4.46 12.42 -2.52
CA PHE A 79 -4.99 11.66 -3.66
C PHE A 79 -6.52 11.55 -3.66
N ALA A 80 -7.18 12.00 -2.59
CA ALA A 80 -8.64 12.15 -2.56
C ALA A 80 -9.12 13.29 -3.50
N LYS A 81 -8.25 14.27 -3.77
CA LYS A 81 -8.51 15.37 -4.71
C LYS A 81 -8.55 14.82 -6.14
N GLU A 82 -9.61 15.12 -6.87
CA GLU A 82 -9.82 14.63 -8.24
C GLU A 82 -8.82 15.22 -9.25
N SER A 83 -8.16 16.32 -8.90
CA SER A 83 -7.04 16.89 -9.66
C SER A 83 -5.82 15.96 -9.73
N VAL A 84 -5.71 14.96 -8.84
CA VAL A 84 -4.70 13.90 -8.96
C VAL A 84 -5.21 12.85 -9.94
N PRO A 85 -4.47 12.55 -11.04
CA PRO A 85 -4.88 11.52 -12.00
C PRO A 85 -5.08 10.14 -11.37
N VAL A 86 -6.03 9.37 -11.88
CA VAL A 86 -6.37 8.05 -11.32
C VAL A 86 -5.18 7.08 -11.44
N GLU A 87 -4.42 7.16 -12.53
CA GLU A 87 -3.24 6.34 -12.80
C GLU A 87 -2.12 6.57 -11.79
N VAL A 88 -2.02 7.78 -11.23
CA VAL A 88 -1.08 8.11 -10.15
C VAL A 88 -1.48 7.37 -8.87
N VAL A 89 -2.78 7.36 -8.57
CA VAL A 89 -3.32 6.61 -7.42
C VAL A 89 -3.13 5.11 -7.63
N HIS A 90 -3.46 4.61 -8.83
CA HIS A 90 -3.26 3.20 -9.19
C HIS A 90 -1.79 2.78 -9.08
N TYR A 91 -0.86 3.60 -9.59
CA TYR A 91 0.56 3.34 -9.43
C TYR A 91 0.94 3.18 -7.95
N THR A 92 0.49 4.09 -7.08
CA THR A 92 0.83 4.02 -5.66
C THR A 92 0.23 2.79 -4.99
N ILE A 93 -1.02 2.43 -5.30
CA ILE A 93 -1.62 1.18 -4.78
C ILE A 93 -0.84 -0.05 -5.28
N ALA A 94 -0.55 -0.11 -6.58
CA ALA A 94 0.18 -1.22 -7.19
C ALA A 94 1.62 -1.33 -6.64
N HIS A 95 2.26 -0.20 -6.32
CA HIS A 95 3.56 -0.16 -5.66
C HIS A 95 3.52 -0.82 -4.28
N GLU A 96 2.53 -0.50 -3.46
CA GLU A 96 2.34 -1.14 -2.15
C GLU A 96 1.94 -2.62 -2.29
N LEU A 97 1.20 -2.99 -3.33
CA LEU A 97 0.91 -4.41 -3.65
C LEU A 97 2.17 -5.18 -4.04
N CYS A 98 3.12 -4.58 -4.77
CA CYS A 98 4.42 -5.21 -5.01
C CYS A 98 5.17 -5.48 -3.71
N HIS A 99 5.13 -4.55 -2.75
CA HIS A 99 5.69 -4.81 -1.42
C HIS A 99 5.03 -6.01 -0.74
N TYR A 100 3.69 -6.06 -0.75
CA TYR A 100 2.94 -7.18 -0.19
C TYR A 100 3.31 -8.52 -0.87
N ALA A 101 3.29 -8.57 -2.20
CA ALA A 101 3.59 -9.77 -2.99
C ALA A 101 5.02 -10.27 -2.75
N HIS A 102 5.98 -9.36 -2.53
CA HIS A 102 7.36 -9.69 -2.19
C HIS A 102 7.56 -10.12 -0.73
N GLY A 103 6.48 -10.19 0.06
CA GLY A 103 6.52 -10.58 1.47
C GLY A 103 6.85 -9.46 2.45
N PHE A 104 6.92 -8.20 2.00
CA PHE A 104 7.07 -7.06 2.91
C PHE A 104 5.72 -6.69 3.53
N SER A 105 5.71 -6.38 4.83
CA SER A 105 4.49 -5.97 5.54
C SER A 105 3.30 -6.91 5.34
N SER A 106 3.57 -8.21 5.22
CA SER A 106 2.58 -9.28 5.02
C SER A 106 2.95 -10.49 5.87
N ALA A 107 2.06 -11.48 5.96
CA ALA A 107 2.38 -12.78 6.51
C ALA A 107 3.09 -13.72 5.51
N ASN A 108 3.32 -13.27 4.26
CA ASN A 108 3.95 -14.06 3.21
C ASN A 108 5.46 -14.23 3.43
N ARG A 109 6.04 -15.28 2.84
CA ARG A 109 7.50 -15.47 2.81
C ARG A 109 8.15 -14.31 2.05
N ARG A 110 9.17 -13.71 2.64
CA ARG A 110 9.94 -12.62 2.02
C ARG A 110 10.76 -13.16 0.83
N LEU A 111 10.53 -12.60 -0.35
CA LEU A 111 11.22 -13.00 -1.59
C LEU A 111 12.54 -12.25 -1.80
N PHE A 112 12.68 -11.04 -1.23
CA PHE A 112 13.86 -10.19 -1.40
C PHE A 112 14.37 -9.62 -0.08
N LYS A 113 15.70 -9.47 0.03
CA LYS A 113 16.33 -8.85 1.20
C LYS A 113 15.96 -7.37 1.35
N TYR A 114 15.75 -6.61 0.27
CA TYR A 114 15.43 -5.17 0.36
C TYR A 114 14.28 -4.79 -0.59
N PRO A 115 13.36 -3.89 -0.17
CA PRO A 115 12.08 -3.66 -0.86
C PRO A 115 12.16 -2.92 -2.20
N HIS A 116 13.26 -2.21 -2.49
CA HIS A 116 13.41 -1.45 -3.75
C HIS A 116 14.74 -1.68 -4.47
N HIS A 117 15.62 -2.51 -3.90
CA HIS A 117 16.97 -2.66 -4.43
C HIS A 117 16.93 -3.21 -5.86
N GLY A 118 17.75 -2.65 -6.76
CA GLY A 118 17.77 -3.05 -8.17
C GLY A 118 16.48 -2.75 -8.97
N GLY A 119 15.62 -1.86 -8.45
CA GLY A 119 14.38 -1.46 -9.12
C GLY A 119 13.31 -2.56 -9.16
N ILE A 120 13.34 -3.50 -8.23
CA ILE A 120 12.48 -4.69 -8.23
C ILE A 120 10.99 -4.36 -8.33
N VAL A 121 10.52 -3.26 -7.72
CA VAL A 121 9.11 -2.86 -7.82
C VAL A 121 8.73 -2.46 -9.24
N ASN A 122 9.55 -1.65 -9.93
CA ASN A 122 9.27 -1.26 -11.31
C ASN A 122 9.36 -2.46 -12.27
N LYS A 123 10.31 -3.37 -12.03
CA LYS A 123 10.41 -4.62 -12.79
C LYS A 123 9.17 -5.49 -12.59
N GLU A 124 8.71 -5.62 -11.35
CA GLU A 124 7.51 -6.38 -11.00
C GLU A 124 6.26 -5.79 -11.65
N LEU A 125 6.04 -4.47 -11.52
CA LEU A 125 4.94 -3.77 -12.18
C LEU A 125 4.99 -3.95 -13.71
N THR A 126 6.17 -3.89 -14.30
CA THR A 126 6.33 -4.10 -15.75
C THR A 126 5.96 -5.52 -16.15
N ARG A 127 6.44 -6.54 -15.42
CA ARG A 127 6.08 -7.95 -15.64
C ARG A 127 4.57 -8.21 -15.51
N ARG A 128 3.91 -7.46 -14.62
CA ARG A 128 2.46 -7.51 -14.37
C ARG A 128 1.62 -6.68 -15.35
N GLY A 129 2.22 -6.15 -16.43
CA GLY A 129 1.51 -5.34 -17.44
C GLY A 129 1.14 -3.92 -16.99
N ALA A 130 1.69 -3.44 -15.87
CA ALA A 130 1.40 -2.13 -15.28
C ALA A 130 2.44 -1.05 -15.62
N HIS A 131 3.21 -1.23 -16.70
CA HIS A 131 4.24 -0.27 -17.11
C HIS A 131 3.70 1.15 -17.34
N HIS A 132 2.51 1.26 -17.94
CA HIS A 132 1.83 2.54 -18.19
C HIS A 132 1.64 3.37 -16.91
N LEU A 133 1.39 2.72 -15.76
CA LEU A 133 1.25 3.38 -14.45
C LEU A 133 2.57 4.02 -13.99
N ILE A 134 3.70 3.36 -14.25
CA ILE A 134 5.04 3.89 -13.93
C ILE A 134 5.27 5.19 -14.68
N SER A 135 4.97 5.20 -15.98
CA SER A 135 5.14 6.37 -16.85
C SER A 135 4.23 7.53 -16.43
N ALA A 136 2.95 7.24 -16.15
CA ALA A 136 2.00 8.24 -15.66
C ALA A 136 2.48 8.87 -14.34
N PHE A 137 2.90 8.05 -13.38
CA PHE A 137 3.38 8.52 -12.09
C PHE A 137 4.64 9.39 -12.22
N LYS A 138 5.63 8.97 -13.02
CA LYS A 138 6.86 9.75 -13.24
C LYS A 138 6.57 11.11 -13.86
N LYS A 139 5.68 11.16 -14.87
CA LYS A 139 5.28 12.41 -15.53
C LYS A 139 4.60 13.35 -14.53
N TRP A 140 3.63 12.84 -13.78
CA TRP A 140 2.92 13.61 -12.76
C TRP A 140 3.87 14.11 -11.66
N LEU A 141 4.76 13.25 -11.15
CA LEU A 141 5.69 13.60 -10.08
C LEU A 141 6.62 14.75 -10.47
N LYS A 142 7.05 14.82 -11.73
CA LYS A 142 7.85 15.94 -12.25
C LYS A 142 7.09 17.26 -12.15
N ILE A 143 5.82 17.27 -12.58
CA ILE A 143 4.96 18.47 -12.55
C ILE A 143 4.65 18.87 -11.10
N TYR A 144 4.24 17.92 -10.28
CA TYR A 144 3.91 18.13 -8.87
C TYR A 144 5.09 18.72 -8.08
N ARG A 145 6.31 18.21 -8.31
CA ARG A 145 7.53 18.76 -7.69
C ARG A 145 7.80 20.20 -8.12
N ALA A 146 7.63 20.52 -9.40
CA ALA A 146 7.79 21.89 -9.88
C ALA A 146 6.76 22.84 -9.24
N GLN A 147 5.51 22.40 -9.09
CA GLN A 147 4.46 23.17 -8.43
C GLN A 147 4.77 23.43 -6.95
N ILE A 148 5.24 22.40 -6.22
CA ILE A 148 5.72 22.57 -4.85
C ILE A 148 6.83 23.62 -4.76
N LEU A 149 7.85 23.51 -5.62
CA LEU A 149 9.00 24.42 -5.58
C LEU A 149 8.60 25.87 -5.90
N SER A 150 7.61 26.06 -6.77
CA SER A 150 7.03 27.36 -7.07
C SER A 150 6.07 27.92 -6.01
N GLY A 151 5.87 27.21 -4.89
CA GLY A 151 4.95 27.62 -3.83
C GLY A 151 3.46 27.47 -4.17
N ARG A 152 3.11 26.93 -5.34
CA ARG A 152 1.73 26.76 -5.80
C ARG A 152 0.96 25.64 -5.07
N ILE A 153 1.67 24.82 -4.30
CA ILE A 153 1.08 23.77 -3.45
C ILE A 153 1.68 23.88 -2.05
N SER A 154 0.84 24.19 -1.07
CA SER A 154 1.09 23.99 0.35
C SER A 154 0.36 22.72 0.82
N VAL A 155 1.11 21.83 1.49
CA VAL A 155 0.61 20.59 2.12
C VAL A 155 1.02 20.62 3.58
#